data_AF-A0A349U832-F1
#
_entry.id   AF-A0A349U832-F1
#
_cell.length_a   1.000
_cell.length_b   1.000
_cell.length_c   1.000
_cell.angle_alpha   90.00
_cell.angle_beta   90.00
_cell.angle_gamma   90.00
#
_symmetry.space_group_name_H-M   'P 1'
#
loop_
_entity.id
_entity.type
_entity.pdbx_description
1 polymer ?
#
loop_
_entity_poly.entity_id
_entity_poly.type
_entity_poly.pdbx_seq_one_letter_code
_entity_poly.pdbx_strand_id
1 'polypeptide(L)'
;MNEESRIIAGDLFLTLVGRDADSVAKAVLALGAVPEDVDKILLQRDIELLQEKYYTTSLDRISLKVAIGDLMEVIFKYRVRILPEFIMLAKSLMTLEGVIQELAPGLNIVSMAEPFARKLVSERYKKGSA
;
A
#
# COMPACT_ATOMS: atom_id res chain seq x y z
N MET A 1 10.19 -9.34 7.18
CA MET A 1 10.28 -8.67 5.87
C MET A 1 11.73 -8.41 5.53
N ASN A 2 12.18 -8.89 4.38
CA ASN A 2 13.49 -8.56 3.82
C ASN A 2 13.51 -7.13 3.25
N GLU A 3 14.62 -6.69 2.66
CA GLU A 3 14.73 -5.34 2.06
C GLU A 3 13.79 -5.15 0.87
N GLU A 4 13.65 -6.15 0.01
CA GLU A 4 12.80 -6.11 -1.17
C GLU A 4 11.33 -5.89 -0.82
N SER A 5 10.80 -6.65 0.14
CA SER A 5 9.43 -6.52 0.59
C SER A 5 9.15 -5.19 1.27
N ARG A 6 10.15 -4.61 1.96
CA ARG A 6 10.01 -3.24 2.52
C ARG A 6 9.87 -2.20 1.43
N ILE A 7 10.64 -2.35 0.35
CA ILE A 7 10.55 -1.47 -0.82
C ILE A 7 9.18 -1.62 -1.48
N ILE A 8 8.70 -2.85 -1.69
CA ILE A 8 7.37 -3.10 -2.29
C ILE A 8 6.27 -2.44 -1.45
N ALA A 9 6.31 -2.59 -0.12
CA ALA A 9 5.34 -1.95 0.76
C ALA A 9 5.41 -0.41 0.71
N GLY A 10 6.62 0.15 0.67
CA GLY A 10 6.83 1.60 0.54
C GLY A 10 6.35 2.15 -0.80
N ASP A 11 6.60 1.43 -1.88
CA ASP A 11 6.18 1.79 -3.23
C ASP A 11 4.65 1.74 -3.36
N LEU A 12 4.02 0.67 -2.88
CA LEU A 12 2.56 0.58 -2.80
C LEU A 12 1.96 1.74 -2.01
N PHE A 13 2.54 2.06 -0.84
CA PHE A 13 2.07 3.17 -0.03
C PHE A 13 2.15 4.49 -0.82
N LEU A 14 3.32 4.82 -1.38
CA LEU A 14 3.53 6.08 -2.09
C LEU A 14 2.70 6.20 -3.37
N THR A 15 2.46 5.08 -4.05
CA THR A 15 1.66 5.06 -5.27
C THR A 15 0.17 5.21 -4.96
N LEU A 16 -0.34 4.60 -3.88
CA LEU A 16 -1.72 4.79 -3.43
C LEU A 16 -2.02 6.21 -2.96
N VAL A 17 -1.06 6.87 -2.29
CA VAL A 17 -1.22 8.26 -1.83
C VAL A 17 -0.69 9.30 -2.85
N GLY A 18 -0.15 8.85 -3.98
CA GLY A 18 0.50 9.66 -5.02
C GLY A 18 -0.25 9.68 -6.36
N ARG A 19 0.44 10.10 -7.44
CA ARG A 19 -0.13 10.32 -8.80
C ARG A 19 0.25 9.27 -9.86
N ASP A 20 0.84 8.14 -9.49
CA ASP A 20 1.38 7.18 -10.47
C ASP A 20 0.60 5.85 -10.48
N ALA A 21 -0.49 5.80 -11.26
CA ALA A 21 -1.40 4.66 -11.39
C ALA A 21 -0.72 3.40 -11.93
N ASP A 22 0.14 3.56 -12.96
CA ASP A 22 0.87 2.45 -13.59
C ASP A 22 1.80 1.76 -12.60
N SER A 23 2.33 2.52 -11.64
CA SER A 23 3.15 1.98 -10.55
C SER A 23 2.31 1.27 -9.47
N VAL A 24 1.06 1.66 -9.22
CA VAL A 24 0.21 0.95 -8.24
C VAL A 24 -0.13 -0.45 -8.71
N ALA A 25 -0.53 -0.63 -9.98
CA ALA A 25 -0.86 -1.95 -10.52
C ALA A 25 0.35 -2.90 -10.41
N LYS A 26 1.54 -2.43 -10.77
CA LYS A 26 2.79 -3.18 -10.60
C LYS A 26 3.11 -3.49 -9.14
N ALA A 27 2.87 -2.54 -8.23
CA ALA A 27 3.08 -2.73 -6.80
C ALA A 27 2.13 -3.79 -6.21
N VAL A 28 0.86 -3.81 -6.62
CA VAL A 28 -0.10 -4.84 -6.20
C VAL A 28 0.28 -6.21 -6.75
N LEU A 29 0.74 -6.30 -8.01
CA LEU A 29 1.28 -7.54 -8.57
C LEU A 29 2.53 -8.01 -7.81
N ALA A 30 3.30 -7.10 -7.22
CA ALA A 30 4.49 -7.44 -6.43
C ALA A 30 4.17 -7.92 -5.00
N LEU A 31 2.94 -7.76 -4.50
CA LEU A 31 2.53 -8.25 -3.17
C LEU A 31 2.40 -9.77 -3.11
N GLY A 32 2.35 -10.46 -4.25
CA GLY A 32 2.26 -11.90 -4.26
C GLY A 32 1.94 -12.50 -5.64
N ALA A 33 1.42 -13.72 -5.62
CA ALA A 33 1.20 -14.48 -6.84
C ALA A 33 -0.20 -14.17 -7.42
N VAL A 34 -0.22 -13.69 -8.65
CA VAL A 34 -1.44 -13.35 -9.38
C VAL A 34 -1.80 -14.52 -10.30
N PRO A 35 -3.07 -14.99 -10.31
CA PRO A 35 -3.49 -16.07 -11.21
C PRO A 35 -3.23 -15.74 -12.69
N GLU A 36 -2.89 -16.76 -13.48
CA GLU A 36 -2.62 -16.59 -14.92
C GLU A 36 -3.86 -16.14 -15.70
N ASP A 37 -5.05 -16.50 -15.22
CA ASP A 37 -6.36 -16.19 -15.80
C ASP A 37 -6.93 -14.85 -15.33
N VAL A 38 -6.18 -14.05 -14.57
CA VAL A 38 -6.65 -12.75 -14.12
C VAL A 38 -6.89 -11.81 -15.30
N ASP A 39 -8.01 -11.08 -15.27
CA ASP A 39 -8.21 -9.94 -16.15
C ASP A 39 -7.38 -8.76 -15.64
N LYS A 40 -6.19 -8.59 -16.23
CA LYS A 40 -5.24 -7.53 -15.85
C LYS A 40 -5.79 -6.13 -16.12
N ILE A 41 -6.65 -5.96 -17.13
CA ILE A 41 -7.23 -4.67 -17.49
C ILE A 41 -8.24 -4.26 -16.42
N LEU A 42 -9.10 -5.19 -16.00
CA LEU A 42 -10.05 -4.93 -14.92
C LEU A 42 -9.35 -4.72 -13.57
N LEU A 43 -8.31 -5.51 -13.27
CA LEU A 43 -7.50 -5.32 -12.07
C LEU A 43 -6.87 -3.92 -12.03
N GLN A 44 -6.26 -3.50 -13.13
CA GLN A 44 -5.67 -2.16 -13.24
C GLN A 44 -6.72 -1.07 -13.02
N ARG A 45 -7.90 -1.18 -13.66
CA ARG A 45 -8.98 -0.20 -13.51
C ARG A 45 -9.49 -0.09 -12.06
N ASP A 46 -9.65 -1.20 -11.36
CA ASP A 46 -10.10 -1.16 -9.96
C ASP A 46 -9.03 -0.57 -9.04
N ILE A 47 -7.75 -0.79 -9.35
CA ILE A 47 -6.63 -0.16 -8.65
C ILE A 47 -6.59 1.35 -8.91
N GLU A 48 -6.84 1.79 -10.14
CA GLU A 48 -6.94 3.21 -10.51
C GLU A 48 -8.06 3.90 -9.71
N LEU A 49 -9.24 3.28 -9.61
CA LEU A 49 -10.35 3.79 -8.79
C LEU A 49 -9.99 3.89 -7.31
N LEU A 50 -9.23 2.92 -6.80
CA LEU A 50 -8.74 2.93 -5.42
C LEU A 50 -7.76 4.09 -5.20
N GLN A 51 -6.85 4.33 -6.15
CA GLN A 51 -5.92 5.44 -6.10
C GLN A 51 -6.66 6.78 -6.15
N GLU A 52 -7.61 6.95 -7.07
CA GLU A 52 -8.40 8.18 -7.20
C GLU A 52 -9.08 8.57 -5.88
N LYS A 53 -9.64 7.58 -5.17
CA LYS A 53 -10.26 7.77 -3.85
C LYS A 53 -9.31 8.39 -2.82
N TYR A 54 -8.07 7.92 -2.77
CA TYR A 54 -7.10 8.36 -1.77
C TYR A 54 -6.27 9.56 -2.20
N TYR A 55 -6.08 9.75 -3.51
CA TYR A 55 -5.30 10.84 -4.06
C TYR A 55 -5.85 12.23 -3.69
N THR A 56 -7.18 12.42 -3.74
CA THR A 56 -7.80 13.70 -3.37
C THR A 56 -7.98 13.89 -1.87
N THR A 57 -7.64 12.88 -1.08
CA THR A 57 -7.82 12.89 0.38
C THR A 57 -6.52 13.31 1.05
N SER A 58 -6.58 14.35 1.88
CA SER A 58 -5.42 14.74 2.69
C SER A 58 -4.99 13.59 3.61
N LEU A 59 -3.67 13.33 3.73
CA LEU A 59 -3.14 12.16 4.44
C LEU A 59 -3.67 12.04 5.87
N ASP A 60 -3.82 13.17 6.57
CA ASP A 60 -4.34 13.27 7.95
C ASP A 60 -5.80 12.82 8.08
N ARG A 61 -6.53 12.73 6.96
CA ARG A 61 -7.92 12.28 6.89
C ARG A 61 -8.07 10.85 6.37
N ILE A 62 -6.98 10.21 5.95
CA ILE A 62 -7.01 8.81 5.50
C ILE A 62 -7.11 7.91 6.72
N SER A 63 -8.18 7.11 6.78
CA SER A 63 -8.26 6.00 7.72
C SER A 63 -7.48 4.81 7.18
N LEU A 64 -6.40 4.43 7.87
CA LEU A 64 -5.59 3.28 7.50
C LEU A 64 -6.43 1.99 7.42
N LYS A 65 -7.36 1.80 8.37
CA LYS A 65 -8.25 0.64 8.40
C LYS A 65 -9.10 0.53 7.13
N VAL A 66 -9.66 1.65 6.66
CA VAL A 66 -10.46 1.68 5.44
C VAL A 66 -9.57 1.43 4.21
N ALA A 67 -8.40 2.09 4.14
CA ALA A 67 -7.47 1.92 3.02
C ALA A 67 -6.97 0.47 2.86
N ILE A 68 -6.61 -0.18 3.96
CA ILE A 68 -6.24 -1.60 3.95
C ILE A 68 -7.45 -2.47 3.56
N GLY A 69 -8.65 -2.15 4.08
CA GLY A 69 -9.88 -2.87 3.74
C GLY A 69 -10.16 -2.86 2.23
N ASP A 70 -10.19 -1.67 1.64
CA ASP A 70 -10.45 -1.50 0.21
C ASP A 70 -9.39 -2.19 -0.67
N LEU A 71 -8.11 -2.11 -0.29
CA LEU A 71 -7.04 -2.82 -1.01
C LEU A 71 -7.26 -4.33 -0.94
N MET A 72 -7.63 -4.85 0.23
CA MET A 72 -7.88 -6.29 0.42
C MET A 72 -9.10 -6.74 -0.39
N GLU A 73 -10.14 -5.91 -0.52
CA GLU A 73 -11.29 -6.20 -1.40
C GLU A 73 -10.87 -6.39 -2.86
N VAL A 74 -10.01 -5.51 -3.39
CA VAL A 74 -9.45 -5.67 -4.75
C VAL A 74 -8.64 -6.96 -4.85
N ILE A 75 -7.74 -7.22 -3.91
CA ILE A 75 -6.91 -8.42 -3.92
C ILE A 75 -7.77 -9.70 -3.90
N PHE A 76 -8.79 -9.76 -3.04
CA PHE A 76 -9.69 -10.90 -2.95
C PHE A 76 -10.52 -11.07 -4.22
N LYS A 77 -11.03 -9.97 -4.80
CA LYS A 77 -11.78 -9.99 -6.06
C LYS A 77 -11.00 -10.66 -7.18
N TYR A 78 -9.71 -10.38 -7.28
CA TYR A 78 -8.82 -10.92 -8.32
C TYR A 78 -8.03 -12.17 -7.89
N ARG A 79 -8.36 -12.74 -6.72
CA ARG A 79 -7.74 -13.97 -6.17
C ARG A 79 -6.20 -13.89 -6.10
N VAL A 80 -5.68 -12.69 -5.88
CA VAL A 80 -4.24 -12.48 -5.70
C VAL A 80 -3.81 -13.13 -4.40
N ARG A 81 -2.86 -14.06 -4.46
CA ARG A 81 -2.30 -14.74 -3.30
C ARG A 81 -1.20 -13.89 -2.69
N ILE A 82 -1.55 -13.07 -1.70
CA ILE A 82 -0.61 -12.22 -0.97
C ILE A 82 0.41 -13.08 -0.20
N LEU A 83 1.68 -12.66 -0.22
CA LEU A 83 2.71 -13.29 0.62
C LEU A 83 2.41 -13.07 2.12
N PRO A 84 2.61 -14.08 2.99
CA PRO A 84 2.24 -14.00 4.42
C PRO A 84 2.80 -12.79 5.17
N GLU A 85 3.99 -12.31 4.80
CA GLU A 85 4.63 -11.18 5.45
C GLU A 85 3.91 -9.84 5.24
N PHE A 86 3.24 -9.63 4.10
CA PHE A 86 2.41 -8.44 3.88
C PHE A 86 1.10 -8.51 4.66
N ILE A 87 0.54 -9.70 4.84
CA ILE A 87 -0.60 -9.92 5.76
C ILE A 87 -0.20 -9.56 7.19
N MET A 88 0.98 -10.01 7.63
CA MET A 88 1.51 -9.65 8.94
C MET A 88 1.73 -8.14 9.07
N LEU A 89 2.30 -7.49 8.04
CA LEU A 89 2.47 -6.04 8.03
C LEU A 89 1.12 -5.33 8.19
N ALA A 90 0.11 -5.69 7.39
CA ALA A 90 -1.22 -5.11 7.47
C ALA A 90 -1.82 -5.27 8.88
N LYS A 91 -1.72 -6.47 9.49
CA LYS A 91 -2.16 -6.71 10.86
C LYS A 91 -1.42 -5.86 11.88
N SER A 92 -0.10 -5.77 11.78
CA SER A 92 0.71 -4.93 12.67
C SER A 92 0.33 -3.45 12.58
N LEU A 93 0.11 -2.94 11.37
CA LEU A 93 -0.33 -1.57 11.14
C LEU A 93 -1.75 -1.33 11.69
N MET A 94 -2.68 -2.27 11.51
CA MET A 94 -4.02 -2.19 12.10
C MET A 94 -4.00 -2.21 13.63
N THR A 95 -3.15 -3.04 14.24
CA THR A 95 -2.96 -3.05 15.70
C THR A 95 -2.40 -1.72 16.18
N LEU A 96 -1.40 -1.18 15.49
CA LEU A 96 -0.79 0.10 15.83
C LEU A 96 -1.79 1.26 15.71
N GLU A 97 -2.61 1.28 14.66
CA GLU A 97 -3.71 2.24 14.50
C GLU A 97 -4.68 2.19 15.69
N GLY A 98 -5.07 1.00 16.14
CA GLY A 98 -5.93 0.85 17.32
C GLY A 98 -5.30 1.43 18.59
N VAL A 99 -4.01 1.15 18.82
CA VAL A 99 -3.26 1.69 19.97
C VAL A 99 -3.14 3.21 19.89
N ILE A 100 -2.86 3.76 18.71
CA ILE A 100 -2.75 5.22 18.51
C ILE A 100 -4.12 5.89 18.74
N GLN A 101 -5.22 5.30 18.28
CA GLN A 101 -6.56 5.84 18.50
C GLN A 101 -6.91 5.92 20.00
N GLU A 102 -6.44 4.99 20.82
CA GLU A 102 -6.66 5.01 22.27
C GLU A 102 -5.74 6.02 22.99
N LEU A 103 -4.46 6.09 22.61
CA LEU A 103 -3.45 6.87 23.35
C LEU A 103 -3.27 8.30 22.83
N ALA A 104 -3.46 8.53 21.53
CA ALA A 104 -3.17 9.77 20.85
C ALA A 104 -4.09 9.97 19.63
N PRO A 105 -5.42 10.17 19.84
CA PRO A 105 -6.42 10.20 18.77
C PRO A 105 -6.23 11.32 17.73
N GLY A 106 -5.39 12.31 18.01
CA GLY A 106 -5.02 13.36 17.05
C GLY A 106 -3.88 12.98 16.10
N LEU A 107 -3.24 11.82 16.28
CA LEU A 107 -2.17 11.34 15.39
C LEU A 107 -2.75 10.49 14.27
N ASN A 108 -2.31 10.77 13.05
CA ASN A 108 -2.64 9.99 11.87
C ASN A 108 -1.42 9.18 11.41
N ILE A 109 -1.55 7.85 11.42
CA ILE A 109 -0.44 6.94 11.07
C ILE A 109 0.00 7.06 9.61
N VAL A 110 -0.91 7.39 8.69
CA VAL A 110 -0.63 7.54 7.25
C VAL A 110 0.29 8.74 7.04
N SER A 111 -0.04 9.88 7.66
CA SER A 111 0.84 11.07 7.65
C SER A 111 2.20 10.79 8.28
N MET A 112 2.25 10.00 9.35
CA MET A 112 3.52 9.63 9.99
C MET A 112 4.37 8.69 9.13
N ALA A 113 3.75 7.80 8.36
CA ALA A 113 4.43 6.79 7.55
C ALA A 113 5.04 7.36 6.26
N GLU A 114 4.44 8.42 5.69
CA GLU A 114 4.87 9.05 4.44
C GLU A 114 6.39 9.36 4.35
N PRO A 115 7.01 10.08 5.31
CA PRO A 115 8.44 10.38 5.23
C PRO A 115 9.32 9.13 5.24
N PHE A 116 8.90 8.07 5.96
CA PHE A 116 9.63 6.79 5.98
C PHE A 116 9.53 6.08 4.63
N ALA A 117 8.34 6.02 4.03
CA ALA A 117 8.13 5.42 2.73
C ALA A 117 8.94 6.15 1.64
N ARG A 118 8.94 7.49 1.65
CA ARG A 118 9.77 8.31 0.74
C ARG A 118 11.25 7.99 0.88
N LYS A 119 11.75 7.90 2.12
CA LYS A 119 13.17 7.56 2.39
C LYS A 119 13.51 6.19 1.82
N LEU A 120 12.72 5.17 2.14
CA LEU A 120 12.90 3.78 1.68
C LEU A 120 12.99 3.67 0.16
N VAL A 121 12.06 4.31 -0.56
CA VAL A 121 12.04 4.27 -2.03
C VAL A 121 13.19 5.09 -2.62
N SER A 122 13.56 6.23 -2.02
CA SER A 122 14.69 7.04 -2.51
C SER A 122 16.05 6.34 -2.40
N GLU A 123 16.24 5.51 -1.36
CA GLU A 123 17.48 4.76 -1.15
C GLU A 123 17.67 3.66 -2.19
N ARG A 124 16.57 3.10 -2.73
CA ARG A 124 16.60 2.18 -3.87
C ARG A 124 17.13 2.87 -5.13
N TYR A 125 16.62 4.05 -5.46
CA TYR A 125 17.06 4.80 -6.65
C TYR A 125 18.56 5.12 -6.61
N LYS A 126 19.09 5.45 -5.42
CA LYS A 126 20.54 5.69 -5.23
C LYS A 126 21.39 4.43 -5.44
N LYS A 127 20.89 3.24 -5.09
CA LYS A 127 21.60 1.97 -5.28
C LYS A 127 21.48 1.41 -6.70
N GLY A 128 20.44 1.76 -7.46
CA GLY A 128 20.25 1.33 -8.85
C GLY A 128 20.97 2.18 -9.91
N SER A 129 21.58 3.29 -9.51
CA SER A 129 22.42 4.16 -10.36
C SER A 129 23.92 4.01 -10.08
N ALA A 130 24.32 2.92 -9.40
CA ALA A 130 25.70 2.59 -9.05
C ALA A 130 26.11 1.25 -9.67
#